data_AF-A0A380AJX9-F1
#
_entry.id   AF-A0A380AJX9-F1
#
_cell.length_a   1.000
_cell.length_b   1.000
_cell.length_c   1.000
_cell.angle_alpha   90.00
_cell.angle_beta   90.00
_cell.angle_gamma   90.00
#
_symmetry.space_group_name_H-M   'P 1'
#
loop_
_entity.id
_entity.type
_entity.pdbx_description
1 polymer ?
#
loop_
_entity_poly.entity_id
_entity_poly.type
_entity_poly.pdbx_seq_one_letter_code
_entity_poly.pdbx_strand_id
1 'polypeptide(L)'
;MREKVVALFADAEPFKGSDDVDARLYDGFFSDADKATMKIIQQTKPQNLPALDLTFNDGRLKELLFRFRARNYPNTLDDTEQRRWLQHRQEALSAERVQSYVLQLESLYNLHEGRSREDRAVESAV
;
A
#
# COMPACT_ATOMS: atom_id res chain seq x y z
N MET A 1 13.90 -15.22 -36.03
CA MET A 1 13.25 -14.04 -35.40
C MET A 1 12.76 -14.34 -33.98
N ARG A 2 11.97 -15.40 -33.77
CA ARG A 2 11.47 -15.80 -32.43
C ARG A 2 12.56 -15.96 -31.36
N GLU A 3 13.64 -16.67 -31.69
CA GLU A 3 14.75 -16.92 -30.74
C GLU A 3 15.44 -15.64 -30.26
N LYS A 4 15.60 -14.63 -31.13
CA LYS A 4 16.21 -13.34 -30.76
C LYS A 4 15.33 -12.56 -29.78
N VAL A 5 14.01 -12.64 -29.94
CA VAL A 5 13.05 -11.99 -29.03
C VAL A 5 13.06 -12.69 -27.68
N VAL A 6 13.07 -14.03 -27.65
CA VAL A 6 13.16 -14.79 -26.40
C VAL A 6 14.47 -14.47 -25.66
N ALA A 7 15.60 -14.40 -26.36
CA ALA A 7 16.87 -14.04 -25.76
C ALA A 7 16.87 -12.62 -25.15
N LEU A 8 16.21 -11.66 -25.78
CA LEU A 8 16.14 -10.27 -25.28
C LEU A 8 15.31 -10.12 -24.00
N PHE A 9 14.31 -10.99 -23.78
CA PHE A 9 13.46 -10.96 -22.58
C PHE A 9 13.86 -12.01 -21.53
N ALA A 10 14.94 -12.77 -21.76
CA ALA A 10 15.44 -13.76 -20.82
C ALA A 10 16.39 -13.17 -19.77
N ASP A 11 16.85 -11.92 -19.96
CA ASP A 11 17.70 -11.22 -19.01
C ASP A 11 16.93 -10.93 -17.71
N ALA A 12 17.66 -10.90 -16.59
CA ALA A 12 17.11 -10.57 -15.29
C ALA A 12 16.55 -9.14 -15.27
N GLU A 13 15.56 -8.89 -14.41
CA GLU A 13 14.96 -7.57 -14.30
C GLU A 13 16.01 -6.51 -13.97
N PRO A 14 16.05 -5.39 -14.71
CA PRO A 14 17.08 -4.36 -14.53
C PRO A 14 16.84 -3.48 -13.30
N PHE A 15 15.72 -3.66 -12.59
CA PHE A 15 15.32 -2.85 -11.45
C PHE A 15 15.28 -3.69 -10.18
N LYS A 16 15.71 -3.08 -9.06
CA LYS A 16 15.52 -3.70 -7.74
C LYS A 16 14.03 -3.63 -7.39
N GLY A 17 13.47 -4.77 -6.96
CA GLY A 17 12.12 -4.83 -6.42
C GLY A 17 11.93 -3.89 -5.22
N SER A 18 10.68 -3.48 -4.99
CA SER A 18 10.31 -2.64 -3.85
C SER A 18 10.27 -3.48 -2.56
N ASP A 19 10.74 -2.90 -1.45
CA ASP A 19 10.57 -3.49 -0.13
C ASP A 19 9.14 -3.30 0.41
N ASP A 20 8.35 -2.38 -0.19
CA ASP A 20 6.96 -2.13 0.16
C ASP A 20 6.02 -3.22 -0.38
N VAL A 21 5.30 -3.90 0.50
CA VAL A 21 4.36 -4.98 0.15
C VAL A 21 3.25 -4.53 -0.79
N ASP A 22 2.87 -3.25 -0.77
CA ASP A 22 1.85 -2.71 -1.68
C ASP A 22 2.34 -2.66 -3.14
N ALA A 23 3.66 -2.64 -3.37
CA ALA A 23 4.29 -2.63 -4.69
C ALA A 23 4.72 -4.03 -5.18
N ARG A 24 4.46 -5.08 -4.38
CA ARG A 24 4.94 -6.46 -4.63
C ARG A 24 3.87 -7.38 -5.22
N LEU A 25 2.89 -6.84 -5.94
CA LEU A 25 1.80 -7.63 -6.54
C LEU A 25 2.32 -8.68 -7.52
N TYR A 26 3.37 -8.35 -8.28
CA TYR A 26 3.91 -9.19 -9.36
C TYR A 26 5.10 -10.06 -8.95
N ASP A 27 5.52 -10.04 -7.68
CA ASP A 27 6.61 -10.88 -7.15
C ASP A 27 6.32 -12.39 -7.20
N GLY A 28 5.09 -12.77 -7.53
CA GLY A 28 4.68 -14.16 -7.65
C GLY A 28 3.23 -14.37 -7.25
N PHE A 29 2.69 -15.52 -7.65
CA PHE A 29 1.33 -15.92 -7.31
C PHE A 29 1.28 -16.58 -5.94
N PHE A 30 0.19 -16.34 -5.20
CA PHE A 30 -0.07 -17.00 -3.93
C PHE A 30 -0.39 -18.49 -4.12
N SER A 31 0.02 -19.32 -3.15
CA SER A 31 -0.32 -20.74 -3.09
C SER A 31 -1.82 -20.94 -2.88
N ASP A 32 -2.35 -22.13 -3.21
CA ASP A 32 -3.77 -22.41 -2.98
C ASP A 32 -4.12 -22.44 -1.49
N ALA A 33 -3.18 -22.84 -0.64
CA ALA A 33 -3.32 -22.73 0.82
C ALA A 33 -3.47 -21.27 1.26
N ASP A 34 -2.62 -20.37 0.77
CA ASP A 34 -2.72 -18.94 1.06
C ASP A 34 -4.03 -18.34 0.54
N LYS A 35 -4.51 -18.76 -0.63
CA LYS A 35 -5.82 -18.34 -1.16
C LYS A 35 -6.97 -18.77 -0.26
N ALA A 36 -6.93 -20.00 0.27
CA ALA A 36 -7.92 -20.46 1.24
C ALA A 36 -7.89 -19.62 2.52
N THR A 37 -6.69 -19.32 3.04
CA THR A 37 -6.51 -18.43 4.21
C THR A 37 -7.05 -17.03 3.94
N MET A 38 -6.77 -16.43 2.79
CA MET A 38 -7.32 -15.13 2.39
C MET A 38 -8.85 -15.13 2.35
N LYS A 39 -9.47 -16.22 1.88
CA LYS A 39 -10.93 -16.36 1.88
C LYS A 39 -11.50 -16.38 3.30
N ILE A 40 -10.85 -17.10 4.22
CA ILE A 40 -11.23 -17.12 5.64
C ILE A 40 -11.15 -15.71 6.24
N ILE A 41 -10.07 -14.97 5.98
CA ILE A 41 -9.89 -13.58 6.43
C ILE A 41 -11.06 -12.72 5.95
N GLN A 42 -11.39 -12.76 4.66
CA GLN A 42 -12.47 -11.94 4.07
C GLN A 42 -13.86 -12.25 4.64
N GLN A 43 -14.09 -13.50 5.07
CA GLN A 43 -15.37 -13.92 5.66
C GLN A 43 -15.43 -13.70 7.17
N THR A 44 -14.29 -13.42 7.81
CA THR A 44 -14.21 -13.22 9.26
C THR A 44 -14.53 -11.77 9.62
N LYS A 45 -15.30 -11.59 10.69
CA LYS A 45 -15.58 -10.24 11.22
C LYS A 45 -14.27 -9.56 11.65
N PRO A 46 -14.08 -8.26 11.38
CA PRO A 46 -12.84 -7.55 11.71
C PRO A 46 -12.39 -7.69 13.17
N GLN A 47 -13.34 -7.72 14.11
CA GLN A 47 -13.09 -7.88 15.55
C GLN A 47 -12.48 -9.24 15.91
N ASN A 48 -12.70 -10.26 15.09
CA ASN A 48 -12.21 -11.62 15.31
C ASN A 48 -10.89 -11.89 14.56
N LEU A 49 -10.47 -11.00 13.66
CA LEU A 49 -9.22 -11.16 12.90
C LEU A 49 -7.97 -11.29 13.78
N PRO A 50 -7.82 -10.55 14.90
CA PRO A 50 -6.65 -10.70 15.77
C PRO A 50 -6.57 -12.06 16.47
N ALA A 51 -7.72 -12.74 16.63
CA ALA A 51 -7.81 -14.02 17.32
C ALA A 51 -7.60 -15.23 16.40
N LEU A 52 -7.52 -15.02 15.08
CA LEU A 52 -7.24 -16.10 14.13
C LEU A 52 -5.76 -16.47 14.18
N ASP A 53 -5.46 -17.73 14.49
CA ASP A 53 -4.12 -18.28 14.34
C ASP A 53 -3.89 -18.67 12.87
N LEU A 54 -3.33 -17.74 12.10
CA LEU A 54 -3.11 -17.89 10.66
C LEU A 54 -1.64 -18.17 10.36
N THR A 55 -1.39 -19.26 9.62
CA THR A 55 -0.09 -19.55 9.03
C THR A 55 -0.12 -19.17 7.55
N PHE A 56 0.87 -18.38 7.13
CA PHE A 56 1.06 -17.98 5.73
C PHE A 56 2.30 -18.62 5.16
N ASN A 57 2.23 -19.14 3.94
CA ASN A 57 3.41 -19.58 3.21
C ASN A 57 4.14 -18.37 2.60
N ASP A 58 3.37 -17.38 2.15
CA ASP A 58 3.90 -16.14 1.60
C ASP A 58 4.10 -15.06 2.68
N GLY A 59 5.35 -14.62 2.84
CA GLY A 59 5.72 -13.59 3.82
C GLY A 59 5.03 -12.23 3.62
N ARG A 60 4.52 -11.93 2.42
CA ARG A 60 3.78 -10.69 2.12
C ARG A 60 2.46 -10.62 2.88
N LEU A 61 1.80 -11.76 3.10
CA LEU A 61 0.42 -11.79 3.63
C LEU A 61 0.30 -11.29 5.06
N LYS A 62 1.31 -11.52 5.89
CA LYS A 62 1.32 -11.03 7.27
C LYS A 62 1.27 -9.50 7.32
N GLU A 63 2.08 -8.84 6.48
CA GLU A 63 2.10 -7.38 6.41
C GLU A 63 0.86 -6.84 5.70
N LEU A 64 0.41 -7.48 4.61
CA LEU A 64 -0.83 -7.10 3.92
C LEU A 64 -2.05 -7.15 4.85
N LEU A 65 -2.17 -8.18 5.70
CA LEU A 65 -3.25 -8.28 6.69
C LEU A 65 -3.16 -7.16 7.74
N PHE A 66 -1.95 -6.83 8.22
CA PHE A 66 -1.75 -5.71 9.13
C PHE A 66 -2.15 -4.38 8.48
N ARG A 67 -1.69 -4.08 7.27
CA ARG A 67 -2.06 -2.89 6.48
C ARG A 67 -3.56 -2.80 6.26
N PHE A 68 -4.19 -3.92 5.90
CA PHE A 68 -5.62 -4.01 5.67
C PHE A 68 -6.42 -3.67 6.94
N ARG A 69 -6.07 -4.27 8.09
CA ARG A 69 -6.70 -3.96 9.38
C ARG A 69 -6.49 -2.51 9.77
N ALA A 70 -5.27 -2.00 9.66
CA ALA A 70 -4.93 -0.66 10.09
C ALA A 70 -5.61 0.45 9.26
N ARG A 71 -5.80 0.22 7.95
CA ARG A 71 -6.47 1.16 7.05
C ARG A 71 -8.00 1.13 7.19
N ASN A 72 -8.60 -0.06 7.30
CA ASN A 72 -10.06 -0.23 7.23
C ASN A 72 -10.73 -0.33 8.61
N TYR A 73 -10.02 -0.88 9.60
CA TYR A 73 -10.54 -1.19 10.93
C TYR A 73 -9.56 -0.78 12.04
N PRO A 74 -9.14 0.50 12.11
CA PRO A 74 -8.12 0.95 13.07
C PRO A 74 -8.49 0.67 14.53
N ASN A 75 -9.79 0.63 14.86
CA ASN A 75 -10.29 0.31 16.19
C ASN A 75 -10.05 -1.15 16.62
N THR A 76 -9.61 -2.02 15.71
CA THR A 76 -9.27 -3.42 15.99
C THR A 76 -7.79 -3.61 16.34
N LEU A 77 -6.99 -2.56 16.27
CA LEU A 77 -5.56 -2.60 16.58
C LEU A 77 -5.33 -2.44 18.09
N ASP A 78 -4.42 -3.24 18.64
CA ASP A 78 -3.92 -3.03 20.00
C ASP A 78 -2.92 -1.85 20.10
N ASP A 79 -2.51 -1.48 21.31
CA ASP A 79 -1.61 -0.34 21.55
C ASP A 79 -0.22 -0.49 20.89
N THR A 80 0.25 -1.73 20.67
CA THR A 80 1.52 -2.00 19.99
C THR A 80 1.37 -1.84 18.49
N GLU A 81 0.28 -2.35 17.93
CA GLU A 81 -0.09 -2.25 16.53
C GLU A 81 -0.39 -0.80 16.14
N GLN A 82 -1.07 -0.03 17.01
CA GLN A 82 -1.32 1.40 16.78
C GLN A 82 -0.03 2.21 16.73
N ARG A 83 0.93 1.96 17.64
CA ARG A 83 2.25 2.60 17.60
C ARG A 83 3.02 2.26 16.32
N ARG A 84 3.00 0.98 15.93
CA ARG A 84 3.59 0.51 14.67
C ARG A 84 2.95 1.21 13.46
N TRP A 85 1.63 1.37 13.47
CA TRP A 85 0.90 2.05 12.40
C TRP A 85 1.19 3.55 12.36
N LEU A 86 1.31 4.20 13.52
CA LEU A 86 1.70 5.60 13.63
C LEU A 86 3.10 5.82 13.04
N GLN A 87 4.07 4.98 13.40
CA GLN A 87 5.41 5.03 12.84
C GLN A 87 5.38 4.90 11.32
N HIS A 88 4.65 3.92 10.78
CA HIS A 88 4.52 3.77 9.34
C HIS A 88 3.93 5.01 8.66
N ARG A 89 2.91 5.63 9.26
CA ARG A 89 2.32 6.87 8.72
C ARG A 89 3.31 8.02 8.73
N GLN A 90 4.16 8.14 9.75
CA GLN A 90 5.20 9.16 9.83
C GLN A 90 6.29 8.95 8.77
N GLU A 91 6.69 7.71 8.53
CA GLU A 91 7.62 7.35 7.45
C GLU A 91 7.01 7.66 6.07
N ALA A 92 5.73 7.32 5.87
CA ALA A 92 5.02 7.55 4.62
C ALA A 92 4.74 9.04 4.36
N LEU A 93 4.49 9.83 5.41
CA LEU A 93 4.22 11.27 5.38
C LEU A 93 5.41 12.04 5.98
N SER A 94 6.61 11.76 5.49
CA SER A 94 7.82 12.45 5.93
C SER A 94 7.72 13.96 5.69
N ALA A 95 8.42 14.75 6.50
CA ALA A 95 8.41 16.21 6.39
C ALA A 95 8.76 16.69 4.97
N GLU A 96 9.74 16.04 4.33
CA GLU A 96 10.15 16.33 2.94
C GLU A 96 9.02 16.06 1.93
N ARG A 97 8.30 14.94 2.09
CA ARG A 97 7.20 14.58 1.19
C ARG A 97 6.01 15.53 1.37
N VAL A 98 5.70 15.88 2.62
CA VAL A 98 4.64 16.85 2.92
C VAL A 98 4.99 18.23 2.36
N GLN A 99 6.22 18.70 2.56
CA GLN A 99 6.67 19.98 2.02
C GLN A 99 6.60 19.99 0.48
N SER A 100 7.08 18.92 -0.17
CA SER A 100 7.01 18.78 -1.62
C SER A 100 5.57 18.77 -2.14
N TYR A 101 4.65 18.11 -1.43
CA TYR A 101 3.24 18.08 -1.76
C TYR A 101 2.59 19.46 -1.63
N VAL A 102 2.89 20.21 -0.57
CA VAL A 102 2.38 21.59 -0.39
C VAL A 102 2.87 22.50 -1.53
N LEU A 103 4.14 22.45 -1.89
CA LEU A 103 4.69 23.22 -3.01
C LEU A 103 4.02 22.86 -4.35
N GLN A 104 3.70 21.58 -4.56
CA GLN A 104 2.94 21.14 -5.74
C GLN A 104 1.53 21.73 -5.75
N LEU A 105 0.83 21.76 -4.60
CA LEU A 105 -0.49 22.37 -4.48
C LEU A 105 -0.44 23.88 -4.77
N GLU A 106 0.55 24.60 -4.22
CA GLU A 106 0.74 26.03 -4.50
C GLU A 106 1.01 26.29 -5.99
N SER A 107 1.83 25.45 -6.62
CA SER A 107 2.09 25.54 -8.07
C SER A 107 0.83 25.30 -8.90
N LEU A 108 -0.01 24.33 -8.52
CA LEU A 108 -1.27 24.03 -9.20
C LEU A 108 -2.28 25.15 -8.99
N TYR A 109 -2.38 25.71 -7.78
CA TYR A 109 -3.25 26.83 -7.50
C TYR A 109 -2.92 28.04 -8.40
N ASN A 110 -1.64 28.44 -8.45
CA ASN A 110 -1.21 29.57 -9.28
C ASN A 110 -1.41 29.31 -10.80
N LEU A 111 -1.30 28.06 -11.24
CA LEU A 111 -1.53 27.69 -12.64
C LEU A 111 -3.02 27.79 -13.03
N HIS A 112 -3.92 27.61 -12.06
CA HIS A 112 -5.36 27.53 -12.28
C HIS A 112 -6.17 28.72 -11.74
N GLU A 113 -5.54 29.73 -11.14
CA GLU A 113 -6.18 31.00 -10.76
C GLU A 113 -6.90 31.61 -11.99
N GLY A 114 -8.23 31.46 -12.03
CA GLY A 114 -9.09 31.92 -13.12
C GLY A 114 -9.96 30.85 -13.79
N ARG A 115 -9.79 29.56 -13.47
CA ARG A 115 -10.71 28.49 -13.90
C ARG A 115 -11.75 28.20 -12.81
N SER A 116 -12.89 28.88 -12.93
CA SER A 116 -14.10 28.89 -12.07
C SER A 116 -14.70 27.54 -11.60
N ARG A 117 -14.06 26.39 -11.78
CA ARG A 117 -14.52 25.07 -11.28
C ARG A 117 -13.50 24.30 -10.43
N GLU A 118 -12.22 24.68 -10.42
CA GLU A 118 -11.14 23.89 -9.77
C GLU A 118 -10.77 24.40 -8.36
N ASP A 119 -11.16 25.62 -7.98
CA ASP A 119 -10.81 26.25 -6.70
C ASP A 119 -11.31 25.48 -5.46
N ARG A 120 -12.38 24.70 -5.61
CA ARG A 120 -13.01 23.97 -4.48
C ARG A 120 -12.21 22.74 -4.01
N ALA A 121 -11.30 22.22 -4.82
CA ALA A 121 -10.54 21.00 -4.49
C ALA A 121 -9.28 21.29 -3.66
N VAL A 122 -8.65 22.46 -3.84
CA VAL A 122 -7.41 22.84 -3.15
C VAL A 122 -7.69 23.28 -1.72
N GLU A 123 -8.82 23.96 -1.49
CA GLU A 123 -9.23 24.50 -0.18
C GLU A 123 -9.71 23.42 0.81
N SER A 124 -10.10 22.23 0.32
CA SER A 124 -10.53 21.10 1.17
C SER A 124 -9.38 20.19 1.63
N ALA A 125 -8.15 20.42 1.14
CA ALA A 125 -6.98 19.58 1.42
C ALA A 125 -6.03 20.16 2.49
N VAL A 126 -6.31 21.36 3.00
CA VAL A 126 -5.59 22.07 4.08
C VAL A 126 -6.45 22.08 5.34
#